data_AF-A0AAQ0U1C1-F1
#
_entry.id   AF-A0AAQ0U1C1-F1
#
_cell.length_a   1.000
_cell.length_b   1.000
_cell.length_c   1.000
_cell.angle_alpha   90.00
_cell.angle_beta   90.00
_cell.angle_gamma   90.00
#
_symmetry.space_group_name_H-M   'P 1'
#
loop_
_entity.id
_entity.type
_entity.pdbx_description
1 polymer ?
#
loop_
_entity_poly.entity_id
_entity_poly.type
_entity_poly.pdbx_seq_one_letter_code
_entity_poly.pdbx_strand_id
1 'polypeptide(L)'
;MRINTLGPETTDSYCVAKNLCKNNDEILLYDSFDALIDNLWKMKDEYILIPAAYESVDKKYDWKDFNFDYWENVELTRVFHKKTKQMVLIEHTNFKKNIAVIQPATKIMLKKYLKEKRIDSEIEYESSKVKAYQQFFSNKYRFTIISSDVVRVTDQIITRKIYNPEMVWCLYKVRGGGN
;
A
#
# COMPACT_ATOMS: atom_id res chain seq x y z
N MET A 1 -18.75 13.07 -6.22
CA MET A 1 -18.02 11.82 -6.55
C MET A 1 -17.66 11.13 -5.25
N ARG A 2 -17.76 9.81 -5.18
CA ARG A 2 -17.24 9.03 -4.04
C ARG A 2 -16.10 8.15 -4.52
N ILE A 3 -14.91 8.29 -3.92
CA ILE A 3 -13.73 7.47 -4.21
C ILE A 3 -13.48 6.52 -3.03
N ASN A 4 -13.49 5.23 -3.32
CA ASN A 4 -13.14 4.16 -2.40
C ASN A 4 -11.65 3.83 -2.58
N THR A 5 -10.88 3.80 -1.50
CA THR A 5 -9.44 3.44 -1.58
C THR A 5 -8.89 2.93 -0.25
N LEU A 6 -7.60 2.58 -0.24
CA LEU A 6 -6.88 2.11 0.94
C LEU A 6 -6.70 3.24 1.98
N GLY A 7 -7.06 2.95 3.22
CA GLY A 7 -6.75 3.76 4.39
C GLY A 7 -5.52 3.26 5.16
N PRO A 8 -5.14 3.94 6.26
CA PRO A 8 -5.73 5.17 6.80
C PRO A 8 -5.33 6.44 5.99
N GLU A 9 -5.70 7.62 6.48
CA GLU A 9 -5.42 8.93 5.82
C GLU A 9 -3.93 9.23 5.61
N THR A 10 -3.04 8.52 6.32
CA THR A 10 -1.58 8.70 6.18
C THR A 10 -1.00 7.97 4.96
N THR A 11 -1.79 7.18 4.24
CA THR A 11 -1.35 6.42 3.05
C THR A 11 -1.18 7.29 1.81
N ASP A 12 -0.40 6.77 0.86
CA ASP A 12 -0.29 7.32 -0.49
C ASP A 12 -1.65 7.37 -1.19
N SER A 13 -2.46 6.33 -1.01
CA SER A 13 -3.78 6.18 -1.61
C SER A 13 -4.74 7.30 -1.21
N TYR A 14 -4.86 7.60 0.09
CA TYR A 14 -5.65 8.75 0.56
C TYR A 14 -5.11 10.07 0.00
N CYS A 15 -3.79 10.29 0.03
CA CYS A 15 -3.20 11.50 -0.52
C CYS A 15 -3.56 11.67 -2.01
N VAL A 16 -3.49 10.61 -2.81
CA VAL A 16 -3.86 10.64 -4.22
C VAL A 16 -5.35 10.89 -4.40
N ALA A 17 -6.23 10.19 -3.68
CA ALA A 17 -7.67 10.40 -3.72
C ALA A 17 -8.03 11.86 -3.38
N LYS A 18 -7.42 12.43 -2.34
CA LYS A 18 -7.62 13.83 -1.94
C LYS A 18 -7.23 14.84 -3.01
N ASN A 19 -6.24 14.53 -3.85
CA ASN A 19 -5.87 15.38 -4.99
C ASN A 19 -6.84 15.26 -6.19
N LEU A 20 -7.65 14.21 -6.24
CA LEU A 20 -8.67 14.01 -7.28
C LEU A 20 -10.02 14.63 -6.88
N CYS A 21 -10.32 14.65 -5.58
CA CYS A 21 -11.58 15.15 -5.03
C CYS A 21 -11.69 16.70 -5.07
N LYS A 22 -12.90 17.19 -5.30
CA LYS A 22 -13.35 18.57 -5.12
C LYS A 22 -14.12 18.71 -3.79
N ASN A 23 -14.51 19.94 -3.41
CA ASN A 23 -15.09 20.26 -2.09
C ASN A 23 -16.31 19.43 -1.65
N ASN A 24 -17.06 18.84 -2.58
CA ASN A 24 -18.27 18.04 -2.29
C ASN A 24 -18.07 16.53 -2.54
N ASP A 25 -16.84 16.10 -2.80
CA ASP A 25 -16.53 14.68 -3.02
C ASP A 25 -16.18 13.98 -1.70
N GLU A 26 -16.45 12.68 -1.63
CA GLU A 26 -16.24 11.84 -0.45
C GLU A 26 -15.15 10.81 -0.72
N ILE A 27 -14.32 10.53 0.29
CA ILE A 27 -13.31 9.48 0.25
C ILE A 27 -13.66 8.44 1.31
N LEU A 28 -13.99 7.23 0.87
CA LEU A 28 -14.24 6.09 1.76
C LEU A 28 -12.98 5.23 1.85
N LEU A 29 -12.56 4.96 3.08
CA LEU A 29 -11.30 4.25 3.38
C LEU A 29 -11.56 2.82 3.83
N TYR A 30 -10.77 1.90 3.27
CA TYR A 30 -10.78 0.46 3.59
C TYR A 30 -9.45 0.04 4.21
N ASP A 31 -9.48 -0.99 5.07
CA ASP A 31 -8.29 -1.51 5.77
C ASP A 31 -7.31 -2.28 4.86
N SER A 32 -7.80 -2.73 3.72
CA SER A 32 -7.03 -3.38 2.66
C SER A 32 -7.74 -3.17 1.32
N PHE A 33 -7.00 -3.33 0.21
CA PHE A 33 -7.62 -3.40 -1.10
C PHE A 33 -8.48 -4.67 -1.26
N ASP A 34 -8.13 -5.76 -0.58
CA ASP A 34 -8.94 -6.99 -0.57
C ASP A 34 -10.34 -6.71 -0.01
N ALA A 35 -10.45 -6.00 1.12
CA ALA A 35 -11.72 -5.60 1.70
C ALA A 35 -12.52 -4.65 0.80
N LEU A 36 -11.83 -3.76 0.07
CA LEU A 36 -12.46 -2.89 -0.93
C LEU A 36 -13.05 -3.73 -2.07
N ILE A 37 -12.28 -4.65 -2.63
CA ILE A 37 -12.69 -5.50 -3.76
C ILE A 37 -13.85 -6.42 -3.34
N ASP A 38 -13.82 -7.00 -2.14
CA ASP A 38 -14.91 -7.84 -1.60
C ASP A 38 -16.24 -7.08 -1.47
N ASN A 39 -16.21 -5.73 -1.42
CA ASN A 39 -17.39 -4.87 -1.35
C ASN A 39 -17.74 -4.18 -2.68
N LEU A 40 -17.05 -4.50 -3.80
CA LEU A 40 -17.18 -3.79 -5.08
C LEU A 40 -18.63 -3.69 -5.58
N TRP A 41 -19.42 -4.74 -5.38
CA TRP A 41 -20.82 -4.80 -5.82
C TRP A 41 -21.74 -3.78 -5.13
N LYS A 42 -21.35 -3.25 -3.96
CA LYS A 42 -22.09 -2.20 -3.24
C LYS A 42 -21.82 -0.80 -3.79
N MET A 43 -20.82 -0.65 -4.65
CA MET A 43 -20.25 0.65 -5.04
C MET A 43 -20.75 1.11 -6.42
N LYS A 44 -21.97 0.74 -6.83
CA LYS A 44 -22.50 1.11 -8.14
C LYS A 44 -22.43 2.63 -8.37
N ASP A 45 -21.90 3.02 -9.53
CA ASP A 45 -21.65 4.40 -9.94
C ASP A 45 -20.62 5.18 -9.10
N GLU A 46 -20.00 4.54 -8.11
CA GLU A 46 -18.88 5.08 -7.35
C GLU A 46 -17.54 4.74 -8.04
N TYR A 47 -16.45 5.28 -7.48
CA TYR A 47 -15.10 5.10 -8.02
C TYR A 47 -14.23 4.32 -7.05
N ILE A 48 -13.29 3.59 -7.60
CA ILE A 48 -12.22 2.91 -6.86
C ILE A 48 -10.87 3.43 -7.36
N LEU A 49 -9.97 3.72 -6.44
CA LEU A 49 -8.61 4.13 -6.75
C LEU A 49 -7.63 3.05 -6.27
N ILE A 50 -6.95 2.40 -7.23
CA ILE A 50 -6.01 1.30 -6.96
C ILE A 50 -4.67 1.61 -7.67
N PRO A 51 -3.52 1.48 -6.99
CA PRO A 51 -2.22 1.57 -7.65
C PRO A 51 -1.94 0.31 -8.45
N ALA A 52 -1.27 0.44 -9.60
CA ALA A 52 -0.86 -0.72 -10.40
C ALA A 52 0.14 -1.64 -9.67
N ALA A 53 0.71 -1.16 -8.55
CA ALA A 53 1.60 -1.92 -7.66
C ALA A 53 0.84 -2.69 -6.55
N TYR A 54 -0.50 -2.70 -6.56
CA TYR A 54 -1.28 -3.48 -5.60
C TYR A 54 -0.97 -4.98 -5.74
N GLU A 55 -0.72 -5.60 -4.58
CA GLU A 55 -0.58 -7.04 -4.36
C GLU A 55 -1.27 -7.35 -3.03
N SER A 56 -2.14 -8.36 -3.03
CA SER A 56 -2.85 -8.85 -1.83
C SER A 56 -1.85 -9.44 -0.83
N VAL A 57 -2.19 -9.33 0.46
CA VAL A 57 -1.44 -10.04 1.52
C VAL A 57 -1.94 -11.47 1.67
N ASP A 58 -3.25 -11.69 1.50
CA ASP A 58 -3.91 -12.94 1.87
C ASP A 58 -4.08 -13.89 0.68
N LYS A 59 -4.05 -13.36 -0.55
CA LYS A 59 -4.32 -14.11 -1.78
C LYS A 59 -3.15 -13.92 -2.76
N LYS A 60 -2.94 -14.91 -3.64
CA LYS A 60 -2.08 -14.72 -4.83
C LYS A 60 -2.85 -13.92 -5.87
N TYR A 61 -3.04 -12.64 -5.57
CA TYR A 61 -3.89 -11.71 -6.31
C TYR A 61 -3.22 -10.35 -6.39
N ASP A 62 -3.18 -9.77 -7.58
CA ASP A 62 -2.58 -8.46 -7.83
C ASP A 62 -3.50 -7.54 -8.64
N TRP A 63 -3.01 -6.32 -8.92
CA TRP A 63 -3.74 -5.37 -9.78
C TRP A 63 -4.06 -5.93 -11.17
N LYS A 64 -3.18 -6.75 -11.75
CA LYS A 64 -3.40 -7.34 -13.08
C LYS A 64 -4.57 -8.31 -13.00
N ASP A 65 -4.62 -9.16 -11.98
CA ASP A 65 -5.74 -10.08 -11.75
C ASP A 65 -7.06 -9.30 -11.56
N PHE A 66 -7.07 -8.27 -10.70
CA PHE A 66 -8.22 -7.36 -10.54
C PHE A 66 -8.72 -6.77 -11.86
N ASN A 67 -7.78 -6.23 -12.66
CA ASN A 67 -8.11 -5.55 -13.90
C ASN A 67 -8.74 -6.50 -14.93
N PHE A 68 -8.33 -7.77 -14.96
CA PHE A 68 -8.88 -8.77 -15.88
C PHE A 68 -10.13 -9.46 -15.34
N ASP A 69 -10.27 -9.66 -14.03
CA ASP A 69 -11.44 -10.35 -13.47
C ASP A 69 -12.69 -9.47 -13.51
N TYR A 70 -12.52 -8.17 -13.26
CA TYR A 70 -13.63 -7.22 -13.13
C TYR A 70 -13.81 -6.32 -14.37
N TRP A 71 -13.19 -6.64 -15.50
CA TRP A 71 -13.18 -5.79 -16.70
C TRP A 71 -14.58 -5.42 -17.25
N GLU A 72 -15.60 -6.26 -17.01
CA GLU A 72 -17.00 -5.97 -17.35
C GLU A 72 -17.70 -5.13 -16.27
N ASN A 73 -17.30 -5.27 -15.01
CA ASN A 73 -17.91 -4.62 -13.85
C ASN A 73 -17.37 -3.23 -13.57
N VAL A 74 -16.15 -2.94 -14.02
CA VAL A 74 -15.49 -1.64 -13.82
C VAL A 74 -15.01 -1.05 -15.14
N GLU A 75 -14.92 0.27 -15.18
CA GLU A 75 -14.41 1.02 -16.30
C GLU A 75 -13.18 1.81 -15.88
N LEU A 76 -12.05 1.61 -16.56
CA LEU A 76 -10.83 2.38 -16.31
C LEU A 76 -10.99 3.80 -16.88
N THR A 77 -11.33 4.75 -16.00
CA THR A 77 -11.63 6.14 -16.40
C THR A 77 -10.40 7.03 -16.47
N ARG A 78 -9.36 6.73 -15.70
CA ARG A 78 -8.13 7.53 -15.68
C ARG A 78 -6.92 6.71 -15.25
N VAL A 79 -5.80 6.94 -15.93
CA VAL A 79 -4.48 6.44 -15.55
C VAL A 79 -3.53 7.63 -15.43
N PHE A 80 -2.74 7.66 -14.36
CA PHE A 80 -1.74 8.71 -14.14
C PHE A 80 -0.64 8.19 -13.22
N HIS A 81 0.47 8.93 -13.12
CA HIS A 81 1.55 8.60 -12.22
C HIS A 81 1.74 9.70 -11.17
N LYS A 82 2.24 9.31 -9.99
CA LYS A 82 2.68 10.24 -8.95
C LYS A 82 3.81 9.61 -8.16
N LYS A 83 4.76 10.41 -7.71
CA LYS A 83 5.74 9.98 -6.70
C LYS A 83 5.01 9.52 -5.44
N THR A 84 5.46 8.42 -4.86
CA THR A 84 5.01 8.05 -3.52
C THR A 84 5.45 9.12 -2.53
N LYS A 85 4.87 9.12 -1.33
CA LYS A 85 5.52 9.71 -0.16
C LYS A 85 6.92 9.14 -0.04
N GLN A 86 7.86 9.94 0.46
CA GLN A 86 9.20 9.44 0.75
C GLN A 86 9.08 8.29 1.75
N MET A 87 9.71 7.17 1.42
CA MET A 87 9.77 5.99 2.28
C MET A 87 11.20 5.78 2.76
N VAL A 88 11.33 5.14 3.90
CA VAL A 88 12.62 4.75 4.46
C VAL A 88 12.60 3.26 4.81
N LEU A 89 13.70 2.58 4.48
CA LEU A 89 14.01 1.30 5.11
C LEU A 89 14.70 1.62 6.42
N ILE A 90 14.10 1.19 7.52
CA ILE A 90 14.67 1.34 8.86
C ILE A 90 15.07 -0.01 9.43
N GLU A 91 16.11 -0.01 10.26
CA GLU A 91 16.57 -1.15 11.02
C GLU A 91 16.44 -0.88 12.51
N HIS A 92 15.90 -1.84 13.26
CA HIS A 92 16.02 -1.85 14.71
C HIS A 92 17.36 -2.46 15.11
N THR A 93 18.25 -1.69 15.73
CA THR A 93 19.61 -2.14 16.09
C THR A 93 19.63 -3.16 17.22
N ASN A 94 18.55 -3.24 18.00
CA ASN A 94 18.37 -4.17 19.13
C ASN A 94 17.15 -5.08 18.89
N PHE A 95 17.05 -5.62 17.68
CA PHE A 95 15.96 -6.52 17.29
C PHE A 95 15.99 -7.83 18.10
N LYS A 96 14.81 -8.39 18.38
CA LYS A 96 14.66 -9.71 19.02
C LYS A 96 14.49 -10.84 18.02
N LYS A 97 13.92 -10.55 16.85
CA LYS A 97 13.74 -11.52 15.76
C LYS A 97 14.31 -10.95 14.47
N ASN A 98 15.07 -11.76 13.73
CA ASN A 98 15.67 -11.38 12.46
C ASN A 98 14.63 -11.41 11.30
N ILE A 99 13.54 -10.69 11.50
CA ILE A 99 12.37 -10.63 10.62
C ILE A 99 12.29 -9.22 10.04
N ALA A 100 11.97 -9.14 8.76
CA ALA A 100 11.57 -7.94 8.08
C ALA A 100 10.05 -7.98 7.86
N VAL A 101 9.32 -6.98 8.33
CA VAL A 101 7.88 -6.87 8.12
C VAL A 101 7.56 -5.70 7.21
N ILE A 102 6.86 -5.96 6.10
CA ILE A 102 6.63 -4.95 5.06
C ILE A 102 5.26 -5.11 4.39
N GLN A 103 4.81 -4.09 3.67
CA GLN A 103 3.71 -4.24 2.72
C GLN A 103 4.21 -4.96 1.45
N PRO A 104 3.45 -5.93 0.86
CA PRO A 104 3.86 -6.71 -0.32
C PRO A 104 4.43 -5.88 -1.47
N ALA A 105 3.77 -4.76 -1.80
CA ALA A 105 4.18 -3.84 -2.86
C ALA A 105 5.63 -3.30 -2.75
N THR A 106 6.24 -3.38 -1.56
CA THR A 106 7.62 -2.90 -1.31
C THR A 106 8.67 -4.02 -1.26
N LYS A 107 8.27 -5.28 -1.47
CA LYS A 107 9.11 -6.48 -1.41
C LYS A 107 10.36 -6.40 -2.25
N ILE A 108 10.26 -5.89 -3.48
CA ILE A 108 11.40 -5.77 -4.39
C ILE A 108 12.48 -4.84 -3.79
N MET A 109 12.07 -3.75 -3.12
CA MET A 109 13.01 -2.80 -2.50
C MET A 109 13.78 -3.43 -1.34
N LEU A 110 13.07 -4.14 -0.47
CA LEU A 110 13.68 -4.87 0.65
C LEU A 110 14.62 -5.96 0.15
N LYS A 111 14.17 -6.82 -0.78
CA LYS A 111 14.99 -7.92 -1.32
C LYS A 111 16.27 -7.40 -1.98
N LYS A 112 16.19 -6.28 -2.71
CA LYS A 112 17.37 -5.64 -3.30
C LYS A 112 18.38 -5.22 -2.23
N TYR A 113 17.91 -4.61 -1.14
CA TYR A 113 18.78 -4.21 -0.03
C TYR A 113 19.41 -5.40 0.68
N LEU A 114 18.61 -6.41 1.06
CA LEU A 114 19.08 -7.61 1.75
C LEU A 114 20.14 -8.34 0.91
N LYS A 115 19.91 -8.47 -0.40
CA LYS A 115 20.89 -9.04 -1.34
C LYS A 115 22.17 -8.20 -1.43
N GLU A 116 22.07 -6.87 -1.56
CA GLU A 116 23.22 -5.96 -1.60
C GLU A 116 24.08 -6.09 -0.34
N LYS A 117 23.45 -6.22 0.83
CA LYS A 117 24.13 -6.32 2.12
C LYS A 117 24.47 -7.76 2.55
N ARG A 118 24.09 -8.76 1.75
CA ARG A 118 24.24 -10.19 2.07
C ARG A 118 23.63 -10.54 3.44
N ILE A 119 22.47 -9.96 3.73
CA ILE A 119 21.72 -10.22 4.95
C ILE A 119 20.65 -11.25 4.65
N ASP A 120 20.65 -12.33 5.40
CA ASP A 120 19.52 -13.26 5.45
C ASP A 120 18.52 -12.79 6.53
N SER A 121 17.24 -12.76 6.19
CA SER A 121 16.15 -12.33 7.08
C SER A 121 14.83 -12.87 6.55
N GLU A 122 14.03 -13.44 7.44
CA GLU A 122 12.66 -13.84 7.13
C GLU A 122 11.82 -12.61 6.79
N ILE A 123 10.86 -12.75 5.87
CA ILE A 123 10.00 -11.65 5.44
C ILE A 123 8.54 -11.99 5.77
N GLU A 124 7.95 -11.19 6.66
CA GLU A 124 6.51 -11.19 6.95
C GLU A 124 5.82 -10.04 6.20
N TYR A 125 4.53 -10.22 5.91
CA TYR A 125 3.72 -9.26 5.16
C TYR A 125 2.56 -8.70 5.98
N GLU A 126 2.26 -7.43 5.75
CA GLU A 126 1.15 -6.72 6.40
C GLU A 126 0.37 -5.87 5.38
N SER A 127 -0.92 -5.63 5.64
CA SER A 127 -1.84 -5.02 4.65
C SER A 127 -1.52 -3.56 4.31
N SER A 128 -0.73 -2.90 5.15
CA SER A 128 -0.23 -1.54 4.91
C SER A 128 1.13 -1.33 5.56
N LYS A 129 1.87 -0.32 5.07
CA LYS A 129 3.11 0.13 5.73
C LYS A 129 2.88 0.50 7.20
N VAL A 130 1.72 1.07 7.53
CA VAL A 130 1.38 1.47 8.91
C VAL A 130 1.27 0.25 9.83
N LYS A 131 0.55 -0.80 9.41
CA LYS A 131 0.47 -2.06 10.17
C LYS A 131 1.82 -2.76 10.28
N ALA A 132 2.60 -2.78 9.19
CA ALA A 132 3.97 -3.30 9.21
C ALA A 132 4.85 -2.58 10.25
N TYR A 133 4.74 -1.25 10.32
CA TYR A 133 5.48 -0.44 11.28
C TYR A 133 5.04 -0.67 12.74
N GLN A 134 3.76 -0.93 12.98
CA GLN A 134 3.25 -1.33 14.30
C GLN A 134 3.82 -2.68 14.74
N GLN A 135 3.83 -3.69 13.86
CA GLN A 135 4.44 -4.99 14.13
C GLN A 135 5.95 -4.89 14.37
N PHE A 136 6.62 -4.08 13.56
CA PHE A 136 8.06 -3.82 13.66
C PHE A 136 8.45 -3.40 15.08
N PHE A 137 7.73 -2.44 15.66
CA PHE A 137 7.96 -2.01 17.04
C PHE A 137 7.52 -3.04 18.07
N SER A 138 6.30 -3.55 17.95
CA SER A 138 5.66 -4.37 18.99
C SER A 138 6.44 -5.67 19.22
N ASN A 139 6.97 -6.25 18.15
CA ASN A 139 7.72 -7.50 18.20
C ASN A 139 9.24 -7.31 18.17
N LYS A 140 9.74 -6.07 18.08
CA LYS A 140 11.16 -5.75 17.90
C LYS A 140 11.76 -6.51 16.70
N TYR A 141 11.09 -6.40 15.56
CA TYR A 141 11.59 -6.96 14.30
C TYR A 141 12.69 -6.09 13.73
N ARG A 142 13.51 -6.69 12.86
CA ARG A 142 14.74 -6.07 12.40
C ARG A 142 14.50 -4.99 11.37
N PHE A 143 13.64 -5.22 10.39
CA PHE A 143 13.45 -4.27 9.28
C PHE A 143 11.98 -3.95 9.00
N THR A 144 11.73 -2.74 8.52
CA THR A 144 10.46 -2.39 7.87
C THR A 144 10.66 -1.24 6.88
N ILE A 145 9.70 -1.07 5.96
CA ILE A 145 9.63 0.06 5.03
C ILE A 145 8.37 0.86 5.35
N ILE A 146 8.56 2.15 5.64
CA ILE A 146 7.50 3.05 6.10
C ILE A 146 7.68 4.45 5.51
N SER A 147 6.60 5.21 5.40
CA SER A 147 6.66 6.62 4.99
C SER A 147 7.44 7.44 6.03
N SER A 148 8.38 8.27 5.57
CA SER A 148 9.33 8.97 6.44
C SER A 148 8.67 9.93 7.42
N ASP A 149 7.49 10.45 7.08
CA ASP A 149 6.71 11.38 7.91
C ASP A 149 5.98 10.69 9.09
N VAL A 150 5.95 9.35 9.13
CA VAL A 150 5.34 8.57 10.22
C VAL A 150 6.40 7.98 11.17
N VAL A 151 7.69 8.08 10.81
CA VAL A 151 8.77 7.47 11.58
C VAL A 151 9.00 8.22 12.88
N ARG A 152 9.10 7.45 13.97
CA ARG A 152 9.48 7.88 15.31
C ARG A 152 10.95 7.55 15.47
N VAL A 153 11.80 8.57 15.39
CA VAL A 153 13.24 8.40 15.55
C VAL A 153 13.53 8.11 17.02
N THR A 154 14.31 7.06 17.25
CA THR A 154 14.86 6.69 18.55
C THR A 154 16.30 6.24 18.35
N ASP A 155 17.11 6.21 19.41
CA ASP A 155 18.51 5.79 19.33
C ASP A 155 18.69 4.33 18.85
N GLN A 156 17.61 3.54 18.87
CA GLN A 156 17.62 2.14 18.44
C GLN A 156 17.19 1.96 16.98
N ILE A 157 16.84 3.03 16.26
CA ILE A 157 16.36 2.96 14.89
C ILE A 157 17.32 3.69 13.95
N ILE A 158 17.82 2.96 12.95
CA ILE A 158 18.70 3.52 11.93
C ILE A 158 18.01 3.47 10.56
N THR A 159 17.96 4.60 9.87
CA THR A 159 17.58 4.65 8.45
C THR A 159 18.71 4.09 7.59
N ARG A 160 18.41 3.04 6.81
CA ARG A 160 19.37 2.35 5.94
C ARG A 160 19.31 2.78 4.49
N LYS A 161 18.12 3.11 3.99
CA LYS A 161 17.89 3.62 2.63
C LYS A 161 16.67 4.53 2.62
N ILE A 162 16.64 5.46 1.67
CA ILE A 162 15.51 6.33 1.36
C ILE A 162 15.00 5.95 -0.05
N TYR A 163 13.68 5.89 -0.23
CA TYR A 163 13.03 5.60 -1.49
C TYR A 163 11.98 6.65 -1.82
N ASN A 164 11.87 7.02 -3.09
CA ASN A 164 10.81 7.89 -3.58
C ASN A 164 10.46 7.54 -5.05
N PRO A 165 10.02 6.29 -5.31
CA PRO A 165 9.68 5.85 -6.65
C PRO A 165 8.43 6.56 -7.18
N GLU A 166 8.25 6.51 -8.49
CA GLU A 166 6.95 6.79 -9.10
C GLU A 166 6.03 5.57 -9.00
N MET A 167 4.75 5.83 -8.86
CA MET A 167 3.69 4.83 -8.81
C MET A 167 2.61 5.20 -9.82
N VAL A 168 2.18 4.21 -10.60
CA VAL A 168 1.05 4.33 -11.51
C VAL A 168 -0.24 4.07 -10.74
N TRP A 169 -1.23 4.92 -10.98
CA TRP A 169 -2.54 4.92 -10.34
C TRP A 169 -3.63 4.75 -11.40
N CYS A 170 -4.60 3.90 -11.07
CA CYS A 170 -5.74 3.59 -11.90
C CYS A 170 -7.02 3.97 -11.15
N LEU A 171 -7.81 4.86 -11.74
CA LEU A 171 -9.13 5.22 -11.23
C LEU A 171 -10.17 4.51 -12.08
N TYR A 172 -10.94 3.62 -11.46
CA TYR A 172 -12.04 2.94 -12.12
C TYR A 172 -13.38 3.48 -11.63
N LYS A 173 -14.38 3.53 -12.53
CA LYS A 173 -15.78 3.69 -12.17
C LYS A 173 -16.45 2.33 -12.13
N VAL A 174 -17.20 2.03 -11.08
CA VAL A 174 -17.95 0.78 -10.96
C VAL A 174 -19.27 0.92 -11.73
N ARG A 175 -19.51 0.04 -12.70
CA ARG A 175 -20.71 0.07 -13.57
C ARG A 175 -21.99 -0.39 -12.85
N GLY A 176 -21.82 -1.10 -11.73
CA GLY A 176 -22.88 -1.83 -11.05
C GLY A 176 -23.22 -3.11 -11.80
N GLY A 177 -23.22 -4.25 -11.11
CA GLY A 177 -23.58 -5.52 -11.74
C GLY A 177 -25.05 -5.52 -12.15
N GLY A 178 -25.31 -5.77 -13.44
CA GLY A 178 -26.47 -6.55 -13.82
C GLY A 178 -26.26 -7.97 -13.30
N ASN A 179 -27.26 -8.51 -12.62
CA ASN A 179 -27.46 -9.96 -12.59
C ASN A 179 -27.95 -10.41 -13.96
#